data_AF-A0A7U6QKY5-F1
#
_entry.id   AF-A0A7U6QKY5-F1
#
_cell.length_a   1.000
_cell.length_b   1.000
_cell.length_c   1.000
_cell.angle_alpha   90.00
_cell.angle_beta   90.00
_cell.angle_gamma   90.00
#
_symmetry.space_group_name_H-M   'P 1'
#
loop_
_entity.id
_entity.type
_entity.pdbx_description
1 polymer ?
#
loop_
_entity_poly.entity_id
_entity_poly.type
_entity_poly.pdbx_seq_one_letter_code
_entity_poly.pdbx_strand_id
1 'polypeptide(L)'
;MQLKWYVWMFTIFAFLFALYLLELSPWSAHQVAKYNDGYGTFDMKKYNASDVRRVLSKMKPEGFTQSYRYYICDSLFILFYGLFQIVISLAIYHKANGSKLYLLLAILAIAVPVLRGIFDGIENGLLVYTLKSYPDLNTTLITIASLATKCKLLCIQLWMILCGIGILMNLVHR
;
A
#
# COMPACT_ATOMS: atom_id res chain seq x y z
N MET A 1 12.04 -15.49 17.35
CA MET A 1 13.31 -15.23 16.61
C MET A 1 13.78 -13.82 16.93
N GLN A 2 15.00 -13.62 17.43
CA GLN A 2 15.54 -12.27 17.60
C GLN A 2 16.02 -11.74 16.24
N LEU A 3 15.35 -10.71 15.74
CA LEU A 3 15.76 -10.02 14.51
C LEU A 3 17.06 -9.24 14.79
N LYS A 4 18.04 -9.40 13.91
CA LYS A 4 19.32 -8.69 14.02
C LYS A 4 19.12 -7.21 13.69
N TRP A 5 19.86 -6.34 14.35
CA TRP A 5 19.72 -4.88 14.24
C TRP A 5 19.84 -4.35 12.80
N TYR A 6 20.67 -4.97 11.97
CA TYR A 6 20.84 -4.55 10.57
C TYR A 6 19.60 -4.79 9.72
N VAL A 7 18.76 -5.78 10.06
CA VAL A 7 17.48 -6.02 9.38
C VAL A 7 16.54 -4.86 9.65
N TRP A 8 16.44 -4.43 10.92
CA TRP A 8 15.64 -3.28 11.30
C TRP A 8 16.10 -2.00 10.61
N MET A 9 17.41 -1.72 10.64
CA MET A 9 17.96 -0.54 9.97
C MET A 9 17.63 -0.56 8.48
N PHE A 10 17.94 -1.65 7.78
CA PHE A 10 17.64 -1.77 6.36
C PHE A 10 16.16 -1.53 6.08
N THR A 11 15.26 -2.20 6.79
CA THR A 11 13.83 -2.11 6.53
C THR A 11 13.25 -0.73 6.85
N ILE A 12 13.71 -0.07 7.92
CA ILE A 12 13.31 1.31 8.24
C ILE A 12 13.80 2.27 7.16
N PHE A 13 15.08 2.20 6.77
CA PHE A 13 15.63 3.08 5.73
C PHE A 13 14.95 2.85 4.37
N ALA A 14 14.71 1.60 3.99
CA ALA A 14 14.02 1.27 2.75
C ALA A 14 12.58 1.80 2.74
N PHE A 15 11.85 1.64 3.86
CA PHE A 15 10.50 2.20 4.01
C PHE A 15 10.50 3.73 3.92
N LEU A 16 11.38 4.41 4.66
CA LEU A 16 11.49 5.87 4.63
C LEU A 16 11.88 6.39 3.25
N PHE A 17 12.78 5.68 2.55
CA PHE A 17 13.16 6.01 1.19
C PHE A 17 11.98 5.89 0.22
N ALA A 18 11.19 4.81 0.27
CA ALA A 18 10.01 4.70 -0.58
C ALA A 18 8.92 5.73 -0.22
N LEU A 19 8.74 6.03 1.06
CA LEU A 19 7.82 7.09 1.48
C LEU A 19 8.25 8.46 0.95
N TYR A 20 9.55 8.76 1.00
CA TYR A 20 10.11 9.96 0.37
C TYR A 20 9.81 10.01 -1.14
N LEU A 21 9.96 8.89 -1.85
CA LEU A 21 9.64 8.82 -3.28
C LEU A 21 8.17 9.16 -3.55
N LEU A 22 7.24 8.65 -2.74
CA LEU A 22 5.80 8.88 -2.94
C LEU A 22 5.29 10.26 -2.54
N GLU A 23 5.91 10.88 -1.54
CA GLU A 23 5.38 12.11 -0.94
C GLU A 23 6.17 13.36 -1.33
N LEU A 24 7.50 13.26 -1.39
CA LEU A 24 8.38 14.43 -1.47
C LEU A 24 9.19 14.52 -2.76
N SER A 25 9.36 13.41 -3.47
CA SER A 25 10.16 13.40 -4.70
C SER A 25 9.48 14.11 -5.87
N PRO A 26 10.21 14.37 -6.97
CA PRO A 26 9.64 14.87 -8.22
C PRO A 26 8.59 13.96 -8.86
N TRP A 27 8.41 12.73 -8.37
CA TRP A 27 7.45 11.75 -8.86
C TRP A 27 6.29 11.51 -7.87
N SER A 28 6.15 12.38 -6.88
CA SER A 28 5.16 12.23 -5.80
C SER A 28 3.72 12.47 -6.25
N ALA A 29 2.77 12.03 -5.42
CA ALA A 29 1.34 12.31 -5.63
C ALA A 29 1.05 13.82 -5.73
N HIS A 30 1.79 14.63 -4.97
CA HIS A 30 1.70 16.08 -5.02
C HIS A 30 2.13 16.65 -6.38
N GLN A 31 3.12 16.05 -7.04
CA GLN A 31 3.54 16.45 -8.37
C GLN A 31 2.50 16.07 -9.43
N VAL A 32 1.89 14.89 -9.32
CA VAL A 32 0.76 14.49 -10.19
C VAL A 32 -0.41 15.47 -10.04
N ALA A 33 -0.68 15.94 -8.82
CA ALA A 33 -1.78 16.87 -8.53
C ALA A 33 -1.71 18.18 -9.34
N LYS A 34 -0.51 18.63 -9.70
CA LYS A 34 -0.30 19.85 -10.51
C LYS A 34 -0.85 19.72 -11.94
N TYR A 35 -1.09 18.49 -12.40
CA TYR A 35 -1.54 18.21 -13.76
C TYR A 35 -3.02 17.84 -13.84
N ASN A 36 -3.75 17.71 -12.72
CA ASN A 36 -5.14 17.26 -12.71
C ASN A 36 -6.04 18.02 -11.69
N ASP A 37 -5.91 19.35 -11.65
CA ASP A 37 -6.68 20.25 -10.79
C ASP A 37 -6.55 19.95 -9.27
N GLY A 38 -5.37 19.50 -8.84
CA GLY A 38 -5.08 19.26 -7.43
C GLY A 38 -5.59 17.90 -6.91
N TYR A 39 -6.18 17.05 -7.75
CA TYR A 39 -6.67 15.74 -7.31
C TYR A 39 -5.53 14.82 -6.84
N GLY A 40 -4.42 14.78 -7.56
CA GLY A 40 -3.29 13.88 -7.29
C GLY A 40 -3.54 12.48 -7.83
N THR A 41 -3.23 11.46 -7.04
CA THR A 41 -3.40 10.05 -7.43
C THR A 41 -4.72 9.50 -6.90
N PHE A 42 -5.18 8.40 -7.50
CA PHE A 42 -6.35 7.64 -7.04
C PHE A 42 -6.01 6.73 -5.86
N ASP A 43 -4.73 6.44 -5.69
CA ASP A 43 -4.17 5.69 -4.57
C ASP A 43 -4.62 6.29 -3.23
N MET A 44 -4.85 5.39 -2.26
CA MET A 44 -5.32 5.68 -0.89
C MET A 44 -6.65 6.45 -0.79
N LYS A 45 -7.38 6.65 -1.90
CA LYS A 45 -8.65 7.38 -1.94
C LYS A 45 -9.80 6.48 -2.37
N LYS A 46 -11.01 6.80 -1.89
CA LYS A 46 -12.23 6.20 -2.43
C LYS A 46 -12.59 6.95 -3.71
N TYR A 47 -12.68 6.23 -4.82
CA TYR A 47 -13.09 6.77 -6.12
C TYR A 47 -13.99 5.80 -6.86
N ASN A 48 -14.65 6.27 -7.92
CA ASN A 48 -15.43 5.47 -8.85
C ASN A 48 -15.05 5.82 -10.31
N ALA A 49 -15.74 5.21 -11.28
CA ALA A 49 -15.46 5.46 -12.70
C ALA A 49 -15.74 6.90 -13.16
N SER A 50 -16.73 7.59 -12.58
CA SER A 50 -17.00 9.00 -12.92
C SER A 50 -15.93 9.93 -12.35
N ASP A 51 -15.39 9.65 -11.17
CA ASP A 51 -14.22 10.35 -10.63
C ASP A 51 -13.01 10.20 -11.52
N VAL A 52 -12.69 8.96 -11.94
CA VAL A 52 -11.57 8.70 -12.85
C VAL A 52 -11.76 9.45 -14.16
N ARG A 53 -12.93 9.35 -14.79
CA ARG A 53 -13.21 10.07 -16.03
C ARG A 53 -13.01 11.58 -15.87
N ARG A 54 -13.55 12.16 -14.79
CA ARG A 54 -13.43 13.60 -14.50
C ARG A 54 -11.98 14.04 -14.30
N VAL A 55 -11.19 13.27 -13.56
CA VAL A 55 -9.78 13.59 -13.29
C VAL A 55 -8.95 13.44 -14.56
N LEU A 56 -9.13 12.37 -15.32
CA LEU A 56 -8.41 12.14 -16.58
C LEU A 56 -8.79 13.15 -17.66
N SER A 57 -10.05 13.60 -17.72
CA SER A 57 -10.49 14.63 -18.68
C SER A 57 -9.91 16.02 -18.41
N LYS A 58 -9.49 16.27 -17.17
CA LYS A 58 -8.83 17.49 -16.74
C LYS A 58 -7.31 17.36 -16.73
N MET A 59 -6.79 16.17 -17.02
CA MET A 59 -5.37 15.90 -16.92
C MET A 59 -4.63 16.46 -18.13
N LYS A 60 -3.60 17.27 -17.87
CA LYS A 60 -2.66 17.71 -18.90
C LYS A 60 -1.85 16.52 -19.44
N PRO A 61 -1.40 16.55 -20.71
CA PRO A 61 -0.64 15.44 -21.32
C PRO A 61 0.56 14.97 -20.48
N GLU A 62 1.31 15.89 -19.88
CA GLU A 62 2.47 15.59 -19.04
C GLU A 62 2.10 14.83 -17.76
N GLY A 63 0.86 15.01 -17.29
CA GLY A 63 0.32 14.34 -16.11
C GLY A 63 0.24 12.83 -16.25
N PHE A 64 0.04 12.31 -17.46
CA PHE A 64 0.06 10.87 -17.72
C PHE A 64 1.45 10.28 -17.48
N THR A 65 2.50 10.92 -18.01
CA THR A 65 3.89 10.50 -17.78
C THR A 65 4.26 10.56 -16.30
N GLN A 66 3.85 11.61 -15.60
CA GLN A 66 4.09 11.72 -14.16
C GLN A 66 3.34 10.65 -13.36
N SER A 67 2.10 10.33 -13.76
CA SER A 67 1.33 9.25 -13.13
C SER A 67 2.02 7.89 -13.30
N TYR A 68 2.60 7.59 -14.48
CA TYR A 68 3.36 6.33 -14.64
C TYR A 68 4.58 6.26 -13.72
N ARG A 69 5.32 7.37 -13.56
CA ARG A 69 6.47 7.42 -12.66
C ARG A 69 6.04 7.24 -11.20
N TYR A 70 4.92 7.83 -10.81
CA TYR A 70 4.33 7.60 -9.50
C TYR A 70 4.06 6.11 -9.26
N TYR A 71 3.35 5.42 -10.16
CA TYR A 71 3.02 4.00 -9.96
C TYR A 71 4.24 3.06 -9.96
N ILE A 72 5.35 3.45 -10.59
CA ILE A 72 6.64 2.75 -10.45
C ILE A 72 7.18 2.93 -9.02
N CYS A 73 7.15 4.15 -8.50
CA CYS A 73 7.57 4.43 -7.12
C CYS A 73 6.67 3.72 -6.10
N ASP A 74 5.37 3.67 -6.37
CA ASP A 74 4.38 3.00 -5.53
C ASP A 74 4.61 1.48 -5.51
N SER A 75 5.03 0.89 -6.63
CA SER A 75 5.46 -0.51 -6.67
C SER A 75 6.64 -0.80 -5.72
N LEU A 76 7.59 0.13 -5.57
CA LEU A 76 8.66 0.01 -4.58
C LEU A 76 8.15 0.19 -3.15
N PHE A 77 7.20 1.10 -2.94
CA PHE A 77 6.56 1.30 -1.64
C PHE A 77 5.80 0.06 -1.18
N ILE A 78 5.06 -0.61 -2.06
CA ILE A 78 4.37 -1.87 -1.76
C ILE A 78 5.33 -2.90 -1.15
N LEU A 79 6.51 -3.04 -1.76
CA LEU A 79 7.54 -4.00 -1.35
C LEU A 79 8.15 -3.62 0.00
N PHE A 80 8.63 -2.38 0.15
CA PHE A 80 9.34 -1.97 1.38
C PHE A 80 8.39 -1.77 2.56
N TYR A 81 7.17 -1.28 2.32
CA TYR A 81 6.15 -1.22 3.36
C TYR A 81 5.68 -2.63 3.76
N GLY A 82 5.54 -3.55 2.81
CA GLY A 82 5.28 -4.97 3.11
C GLY A 82 6.35 -5.60 3.97
N LEU A 83 7.62 -5.42 3.61
CA LEU A 83 8.73 -5.91 4.42
C LEU A 83 8.71 -5.31 5.82
N PHE A 84 8.48 -4.00 5.94
CA PHE A 84 8.36 -3.31 7.23
C PHE A 84 7.25 -3.87 8.11
N GLN A 85 6.06 -4.08 7.55
CA GLN A 85 4.94 -4.67 8.27
C GLN A 85 5.26 -6.10 8.73
N ILE A 86 5.90 -6.91 7.89
CA ILE A 86 6.29 -8.29 8.24
C ILE A 86 7.33 -8.30 9.37
N VAL A 87 8.35 -7.43 9.31
CA VAL A 87 9.39 -7.33 10.36
C VAL A 87 8.77 -6.94 11.70
N ILE A 88 7.83 -5.98 11.71
CA ILE A 88 7.06 -5.63 12.91
C ILE A 88 6.26 -6.83 13.41
N SER A 89 5.51 -7.51 12.55
CA SER A 89 4.70 -8.67 12.93
C SER A 89 5.56 -9.78 13.54
N LEU A 90 6.72 -10.08 12.96
CA LEU A 90 7.67 -11.06 13.49
C LEU A 90 8.22 -10.66 14.86
N ALA A 91 8.48 -9.38 15.06
CA ALA A 91 8.97 -8.86 16.33
C ALA A 91 7.91 -8.91 17.43
N ILE A 92 6.66 -8.56 17.11
CA ILE A 92 5.54 -8.66 18.05
C ILE A 92 5.30 -10.13 18.41
N TYR A 93 5.20 -11.01 17.41
CA TYR A 93 4.87 -12.42 17.63
C TYR A 93 6.10 -13.33 17.85
N HIS A 94 7.22 -12.79 18.36
CA HIS A 94 8.47 -13.55 18.49
C HIS A 94 8.45 -14.67 19.56
N LYS A 95 7.52 -14.59 20.53
CA LYS A 95 7.35 -15.54 21.64
C LYS A 95 6.12 -16.42 21.42
N ALA A 96 6.07 -17.13 20.30
CA ALA A 96 5.02 -18.11 20.09
C ALA A 96 5.10 -19.23 21.14
N ASN A 97 4.36 -19.07 22.24
CA ASN A 97 4.39 -19.93 23.42
C ASN A 97 3.65 -21.27 23.20
N GLY A 98 3.76 -21.87 22.03
CA GLY A 98 3.08 -23.14 21.69
C GLY A 98 1.55 -23.08 21.59
N SER A 99 0.92 -21.95 21.93
CA SER A 99 -0.52 -21.73 21.77
C SER A 99 -0.92 -21.67 20.29
N LYS A 100 -1.88 -22.52 19.90
CA LYS A 100 -2.46 -22.52 18.54
C LYS A 100 -3.04 -21.16 18.16
N LEU A 101 -3.65 -20.45 19.12
CA LEU A 101 -4.19 -19.10 18.89
C LEU A 101 -3.08 -18.11 18.59
N TYR A 102 -1.98 -18.13 19.35
CA TYR A 102 -0.85 -17.23 19.12
C TYR A 102 -0.22 -17.49 17.75
N LEU A 103 -0.05 -18.77 17.38
CA LEU A 103 0.45 -19.15 16.06
C LEU A 103 -0.46 -18.65 14.93
N LEU A 104 -1.78 -18.82 15.06
CA LEU A 104 -2.75 -18.31 14.10
C LEU A 104 -2.66 -16.79 13.94
N LEU A 105 -2.61 -16.05 15.05
CA LEU A 105 -2.48 -14.59 15.03
C LEU A 105 -1.16 -14.15 14.38
N ALA A 106 -0.06 -14.84 14.66
CA ALA A 106 1.23 -14.59 14.04
C ALA A 106 1.20 -14.80 12.52
N ILE A 107 0.57 -15.89 12.05
CA ILE A 107 0.38 -16.18 10.63
C ILE A 107 -0.47 -15.08 9.97
N LEU A 108 -1.59 -14.71 10.59
CA LEU A 108 -2.46 -13.65 10.07
C LEU A 108 -1.74 -12.30 10.01
N ALA A 109 -0.95 -11.96 11.02
CA ALA A 109 -0.18 -10.72 11.07
C ALA A 109 0.87 -10.61 9.95
N ILE A 110 1.27 -11.73 9.35
CA ILE A 110 2.16 -11.78 8.18
C ILE A 110 1.35 -11.85 6.87
N ALA A 111 0.32 -12.69 6.83
CA ALA A 111 -0.50 -12.91 5.64
C ALA A 111 -1.27 -11.65 5.22
N VAL A 112 -1.77 -10.86 6.18
CA VAL A 112 -2.55 -9.65 5.88
C VAL A 112 -1.73 -8.58 5.13
N PRO A 113 -0.49 -8.23 5.55
CA PRO A 113 0.40 -7.38 4.74
C PRO A 113 0.70 -7.90 3.33
N VAL A 114 0.87 -9.21 3.16
CA VAL A 114 1.09 -9.81 1.84
C VAL A 114 -0.14 -9.64 0.95
N LEU A 115 -1.33 -9.93 1.49
CA LEU A 115 -2.60 -9.74 0.80
C LEU A 115 -2.84 -8.27 0.44
N ARG A 116 -2.51 -7.35 1.34
CA ARG A 116 -2.53 -5.90 1.10
C ARG A 116 -1.68 -5.53 -0.11
N GLY A 117 -0.45 -6.06 -0.20
CA GLY A 117 0.45 -5.82 -1.32
C GLY A 117 -0.07 -6.37 -2.65
N ILE A 118 -0.77 -7.51 -2.63
CA ILE A 118 -1.44 -8.06 -3.83
C ILE A 118 -2.55 -7.12 -4.31
N PHE A 119 -3.42 -6.65 -3.40
CA PHE A 119 -4.48 -5.69 -3.77
C PHE A 119 -3.92 -4.39 -4.34
N ASP A 120 -2.82 -3.91 -3.75
CA ASP A 120 -2.11 -2.72 -4.23
C ASP A 120 -1.55 -2.92 -5.66
N GLY A 121 -0.93 -4.06 -5.92
CA GLY A 121 -0.43 -4.42 -7.26
C GLY A 121 -1.56 -4.54 -8.29
N ILE A 122 -2.71 -5.11 -7.90
CA ILE A 122 -3.90 -5.18 -8.77
C ILE A 122 -4.41 -3.78 -9.10
N GLU A 123 -4.59 -2.92 -8.09
CA GLU A 123 -5.02 -1.53 -8.29
C GLU A 123 -4.07 -0.80 -9.24
N ASN A 124 -2.77 -0.82 -8.94
CA ASN A 124 -1.77 -0.09 -9.72
C ASN A 124 -1.68 -0.58 -11.16
N GLY A 125 -1.74 -1.90 -11.37
CA GLY A 125 -1.79 -2.48 -12.72
C GLY A 125 -3.01 -2.01 -13.52
N LEU A 126 -4.19 -2.02 -12.89
CA LEU A 126 -5.44 -1.60 -13.53
C LEU A 126 -5.48 -0.09 -13.80
N LEU A 127 -4.96 0.73 -12.90
CA LEU A 127 -4.87 2.19 -13.09
C LEU A 127 -3.87 2.57 -14.17
N VAL A 128 -2.71 1.89 -14.25
CA VAL A 128 -1.75 2.07 -15.34
C VAL A 128 -2.37 1.69 -16.68
N TYR A 129 -3.11 0.58 -16.75
CA TYR A 129 -3.85 0.20 -17.95
C TYR A 129 -4.89 1.27 -18.33
N THR A 130 -5.67 1.73 -17.35
CA THR A 130 -6.68 2.78 -17.54
C THR A 130 -6.07 4.07 -18.09
N LEU A 131 -4.90 4.47 -17.60
CA LEU A 131 -4.17 5.63 -18.11
C LEU A 131 -3.73 5.45 -19.57
N LYS A 132 -3.28 4.24 -19.95
CA LYS A 132 -2.86 3.94 -21.33
C LYS A 132 -4.03 3.90 -22.32
N SER A 133 -5.20 3.49 -21.86
CA SER A 133 -6.40 3.34 -22.69
C SER A 133 -7.25 4.61 -22.76
N TYR A 134 -6.96 5.66 -21.99
CA TYR A 134 -7.70 6.92 -22.07
C TYR A 134 -7.63 7.51 -23.50
N PRO A 135 -8.76 7.95 -24.10
CA PRO A 135 -10.08 8.22 -23.49
C PRO A 135 -11.05 7.04 -23.40
N ASP A 136 -10.70 5.86 -23.93
CA ASP A 136 -11.55 4.67 -23.97
C ASP A 136 -11.55 3.91 -22.62
N LEU A 137 -12.26 4.49 -21.66
CA LEU A 137 -12.30 3.99 -20.29
C LEU A 137 -13.19 2.75 -20.11
N ASN A 138 -12.61 1.69 -19.54
CA ASN A 138 -13.34 0.51 -19.11
C ASN A 138 -13.80 0.64 -17.65
N THR A 139 -15.10 0.91 -17.46
CA THR A 139 -15.75 1.08 -16.16
C THR A 139 -15.58 -0.12 -15.24
N THR A 140 -15.56 -1.34 -15.78
CA THR A 140 -15.40 -2.57 -14.99
C THR A 140 -14.01 -2.63 -14.37
N LEU A 141 -12.96 -2.35 -15.16
CA LEU A 141 -11.58 -2.34 -14.64
C LEU A 141 -11.39 -1.28 -13.56
N ILE A 142 -11.96 -0.08 -13.74
CA ILE A 142 -11.91 0.98 -12.74
C ILE A 142 -12.64 0.56 -11.44
N THR A 143 -13.76 -0.15 -11.57
CA THR A 143 -14.52 -0.64 -10.42
C THR A 143 -13.73 -1.69 -9.64
N ILE A 144 -13.05 -2.60 -10.35
CA ILE A 144 -12.17 -3.60 -9.72
C ILE A 144 -10.99 -2.90 -9.03
N ALA A 145 -10.38 -1.89 -9.66
CA ALA A 145 -9.29 -1.11 -9.06
C ALA A 145 -9.76 -0.42 -7.76
N SER A 146 -10.91 0.25 -7.78
CA SER A 146 -11.51 0.87 -6.59
C SER A 146 -11.84 -0.14 -5.49
N LEU A 147 -12.31 -1.33 -5.84
CA LEU A 147 -12.53 -2.41 -4.88
C LEU A 147 -11.22 -2.88 -4.26
N ALA A 148 -10.16 -3.03 -5.06
CA ALA A 148 -8.82 -3.37 -4.58
C ALA A 148 -8.29 -2.29 -3.61
N THR A 149 -8.48 -1.00 -3.90
CA THR A 149 -8.16 0.10 -2.97
C THR A 149 -8.89 -0.05 -1.63
N LYS A 150 -10.18 -0.40 -1.66
CA LYS A 150 -10.96 -0.60 -0.42
C LYS A 150 -10.42 -1.81 0.36
N CYS A 151 -10.15 -2.92 -0.32
CA CYS A 151 -9.60 -4.12 0.31
C CYS A 151 -8.22 -3.88 0.92
N LYS A 152 -7.31 -3.17 0.23
CA LYS A 152 -5.98 -2.87 0.79
C LYS A 152 -6.06 -1.98 2.03
N LEU A 153 -6.97 -0.99 2.06
CA LEU A 153 -7.20 -0.16 3.24
C LEU A 153 -7.76 -0.97 4.42
N LEU A 154 -8.68 -1.90 4.16
CA LEU A 154 -9.16 -2.84 5.19
C LEU A 154 -8.03 -3.72 5.72
N CYS A 155 -7.14 -4.21 4.86
CA CYS A 155 -5.97 -4.97 5.30
C CYS A 155 -5.05 -4.16 6.22
N ILE A 156 -4.84 -2.86 5.95
CA ILE A 156 -4.05 -1.99 6.86
C ILE A 156 -4.72 -1.92 8.23
N GLN A 157 -6.04 -1.72 8.28
CA GLN A 157 -6.79 -1.67 9.54
C GLN A 157 -6.71 -3.00 10.31
N LEU A 158 -6.91 -4.13 9.63
CA LEU A 158 -6.81 -5.46 10.21
C LEU A 158 -5.39 -5.73 10.75
N TRP A 159 -4.35 -5.34 10.01
CA TRP A 159 -2.97 -5.50 10.46
C TRP A 159 -2.68 -4.68 11.73
N MET A 160 -3.18 -3.44 11.81
CA MET A 160 -3.06 -2.61 13.02
C MET A 160 -3.74 -3.26 14.23
N ILE A 161 -4.93 -3.83 14.05
CA ILE A 161 -5.64 -4.57 15.11
C ILE A 161 -4.83 -5.80 15.56
N LEU A 162 -4.30 -6.57 14.61
CA LEU A 162 -3.46 -7.75 14.90
C LEU A 162 -2.18 -7.35 15.64
N CYS A 163 -1.56 -6.22 15.31
CA CYS A 163 -0.42 -5.70 16.06
C CYS A 163 -0.81 -5.32 17.49
N GLY A 164 -1.94 -4.63 17.68
CA GLY A 164 -2.46 -4.27 18.99
C GLY A 164 -2.73 -5.48 19.88
N ILE A 165 -3.40 -6.50 19.35
CA ILE A 165 -3.64 -7.77 20.06
C ILE A 165 -2.31 -8.41 20.48
N GLY A 166 -1.35 -8.52 19.55
CA GLY A 166 -0.05 -9.14 19.85
C GLY A 166 0.74 -8.37 20.93
N ILE A 167 0.71 -7.03 20.91
CA ILE A 167 1.33 -6.21 21.95
C ILE A 167 0.67 -6.47 23.31
N LEU A 168 -0.68 -6.46 23.38
CA LEU A 168 -1.41 -6.72 24.62
C LEU A 168 -1.11 -8.11 25.18
N MET A 169 -1.08 -9.14 24.33
CA MET A 169 -0.71 -10.50 24.75
C MET A 169 0.71 -10.56 25.34
N ASN A 170 1.66 -9.85 24.75
CA ASN A 170 3.03 -9.78 25.26
C ASN A 170 3.15 -9.00 26.58
N LEU A 171 2.20 -8.13 26.92
CA LEU A 171 2.17 -7.43 28.20
C LEU A 171 1.55 -8.31 29.30
N VAL A 172 0.51 -9.08 28.97
CA VAL A 172 -0.19 -9.96 29.92
C VAL A 172 0.59 -11.25 30.21
N HIS A 173 1.43 -11.71 29.29
CA HIS A 173 2.27 -12.92 29.46
C HIS A 173 3.74 -12.61 29.78
N ARG A 174 4.03 -11.41 30.28
CA ARG A 174 5.30 -11.12 30.97
C ARG A 174 5.25 -11.67 32.38
#